data_AF-A0A1I1KC70-F1
#
_entry.id   AF-A0A1I1KC70-F1
#
_cell.length_a   1.000
_cell.length_b   1.000
_cell.length_c   1.000
_cell.angle_alpha   90.00
_cell.angle_beta   90.00
_cell.angle_gamma   90.00
#
_symmetry.space_group_name_H-M   'P 1'
#
loop_
_entity.id
_entity.type
_entity.pdbx_description
1 polymer ?
#
loop_
_entity_poly.entity_id
_entity_poly.type
_entity_poly.pdbx_seq_one_letter_code
_entity_poly.pdbx_strand_id
1 'polypeptide(L)' 'MANNRNQLLVPGVSQALEQMKYEIANEFGVQLGADTTARANGSVGGEITKRLVQMAEQQLGGYQK' A
#
# COMPACT_ATOMS: atom_id res chain seq x y z
N MET A 1 16.04 -13.48 -11.28
CA MET A 1 14.95 -12.50 -11.10
C MET A 1 14.96 -12.05 -9.65
N ALA A 2 15.09 -10.74 -9.38
CA ALA A 2 15.21 -10.23 -8.03
C ALA A 2 13.86 -10.33 -7.31
N ASN A 3 13.78 -11.22 -6.31
CA ASN A 3 12.65 -11.28 -5.38
C ASN A 3 12.72 -10.05 -4.46
N ASN A 4 12.17 -8.92 -4.91
CA ASN A 4 11.89 -7.77 -4.03
C ASN A 4 10.75 -8.16 -3.07
N ARG A 5 11.07 -8.89 -2.00
CA ARG A 5 10.19 -9.02 -0.85
C ARG A 5 10.36 -7.78 0.01
N ASN A 6 9.49 -6.78 -0.19
CA ASN A 6 9.25 -5.77 0.83
C ASN A 6 8.63 -6.49 2.04
N GLN A 7 9.47 -6.83 3.02
CA GLN A 7 9.01 -7.39 4.27
C GLN A 7 8.24 -6.32 5.04
N LEU A 8 7.08 -6.69 5.57
CA LEU A 8 6.31 -5.79 6.42
C LEU A 8 7.15 -5.42 7.65
N LEU A 9 7.34 -4.12 7.87
CA LEU A 9 8.19 -3.61 8.96
C LEU A 9 7.53 -3.74 10.34
N VAL A 10 6.20 -3.82 10.39
CA VAL A 10 5.43 -3.92 11.63
C VAL A 10 4.78 -5.30 11.73
N PRO A 11 5.06 -6.08 12.78
CA PRO A 11 4.39 -7.36 13.00
C PRO A 11 2.87 -7.19 13.11
N GLY A 12 2.11 -8.09 12.48
CA GLY A 12 0.64 -8.11 12.60
C GLY A 12 -0.13 -7.18 11.65
N VAL A 13 0.51 -6.25 10.93
CA VAL A 13 -0.21 -5.32 10.03
C VAL A 13 -0.66 -5.95 8.71
N SER A 14 -0.26 -7.19 8.44
CA SER A 14 -0.49 -7.84 7.14
C SER A 14 -1.96 -7.88 6.76
N GLN A 15 -2.86 -8.13 7.71
CA GLN A 15 -4.29 -8.23 7.42
C GLN A 15 -4.90 -6.86 7.06
N ALA A 16 -4.51 -5.80 7.78
CA ALA A 16 -5.00 -4.45 7.49
C ALA A 16 -4.49 -3.94 6.13
N LEU A 17 -3.23 -4.20 5.81
CA LEU A 17 -2.67 -3.84 4.51
C LEU A 17 -3.27 -4.67 3.37
N GLU A 18 -3.61 -5.93 3.62
CA GLU A 18 -4.30 -6.77 2.63
C GLU A 18 -5.70 -6.25 2.32
N GLN A 19 -6.45 -5.81 3.33
CA GLN A 19 -7.75 -5.16 3.14
C GLN A 19 -7.61 -3.88 2.32
N MET A 20 -6.71 -2.98 2.73
CA MET A 20 -6.44 -1.72 2.03
C MET A 20 -6.00 -1.97 0.57
N LYS A 21 -5.19 -3.00 0.31
CA LYS A 21 -4.75 -3.39 -1.03
C LYS A 21 -5.96 -3.70 -1.93
N TYR A 22 -6.90 -4.50 -1.46
CA TYR A 22 -8.07 -4.87 -2.26
C TYR A 22 -9.06 -3.72 -2.41
N GLU A 23 -9.24 -2.89 -1.39
CA GLU A 23 -10.05 -1.66 -1.47
C GLU A 23 -9.51 -0.74 -2.58
N ILE A 24 -8.21 -0.42 -2.55
CA ILE A 24 -7.57 0.43 -3.57
C ILE A 24 -7.61 -0.21 -4.95
N ALA A 25 -7.36 -1.52 -5.03
CA ALA A 25 -7.43 -2.24 -6.30
C ALA A 25 -8.83 -2.12 -6.93
N ASN A 26 -9.89 -2.22 -6.13
CA ASN A 26 -11.26 -2.01 -6.57
C ASN A 26 -11.52 -0.55 -6.98
N GLU A 27 -11.06 0.43 -6.19
CA GLU A 27 -11.18 1.86 -6.53
C GLU A 27 -10.52 2.20 -7.87
N PHE A 28 -9.37 1.58 -8.16
CA PHE A 28 -8.60 1.84 -9.38
C PHE A 28 -9.02 0.95 -10.56
N GLY A 29 -9.96 0.03 -10.35
CA GLY A 29 -10.37 -0.95 -11.37
C GLY A 29 -9.21 -1.88 -11.80
N VAL A 30 -8.26 -2.15 -10.91
CA VAL A 30 -7.09 -2.99 -11.17
C VAL A 30 -7.35 -4.39 -10.63
N GLN A 31 -7.32 -5.39 -11.51
CA GLN A 31 -7.26 -6.78 -11.09
C GLN A 31 -5.81 -7.16 -10.80
N LEU A 32 -5.48 -7.48 -9.56
CA LEU A 32 -4.11 -7.85 -9.19
C LEU A 32 -3.78 -9.25 -9.68
N GLY A 33 -2.61 -9.42 -10.32
CA GLY A 33 -2.20 -10.71 -10.86
C GLY A 33 -0.94 -10.65 -11.69
N ALA A 34 -0.41 -11.81 -12.05
CA ALA A 34 0.80 -11.93 -12.86
C ALA A 34 0.59 -11.43 -14.30
N ASP A 35 -0.64 -11.54 -14.82
CA ASP A 35 -1.02 -11.09 -16.16
C ASP A 35 -1.30 -9.58 -16.23
N THR A 36 -1.40 -8.92 -15.09
CA THR A 36 -1.61 -7.48 -14.99
C THR A 36 -0.29 -6.74 -15.12
N THR A 37 -0.29 -5.62 -15.85
CA THR A 37 0.93 -4.85 -16.07
C THR A 37 1.61 -4.47 -14.75
N ALA A 38 2.95 -4.50 -14.73
CA ALA A 38 3.72 -4.13 -13.55
C ALA A 38 3.36 -2.72 -13.03
N ARG A 39 3.01 -1.80 -13.95
CA ARG A 39 2.56 -0.45 -13.60
C ARG A 39 1.22 -0.45 -12.88
N ALA A 40 0.24 -1.24 -13.34
CA ALA A 40 -1.06 -1.33 -12.71
C ALA A 40 -1.00 -2.04 -11.34
N ASN A 41 -0.22 -3.12 -11.22
CA ASN A 41 0.05 -3.72 -9.90
C ASN A 41 0.78 -2.72 -8.98
N GLY A 42 1.74 -1.97 -9.53
CA GLY A 42 2.53 -0.98 -8.80
C GLY A 42 1.73 0.23 -8.32
N SER A 43 0.69 0.67 -9.05
CA SER A 43 -0.12 1.83 -8.67
C SER A 43 -0.89 1.58 -7.37
N VAL A 44 -1.39 0.36 -7.15
CA VAL A 44 -2.05 -0.05 -5.90
C VAL A 44 -1.08 0.04 -4.70
N GLY A 45 0.14 -0.48 -4.84
CA GLY A 45 1.17 -0.39 -3.79
C GLY A 45 1.65 1.04 -3.51
N GLY A 46 1.73 1.87 -4.55
CA GLY A 46 2.05 3.29 -4.42
C GLY A 46 0.99 4.06 -3.62
N GLU A 47 -0.29 3.80 -3.88
CA GLU A 47 -1.39 4.43 -3.17
C GLU A 47 -1.48 3.99 -1.69
N ILE A 48 -1.20 2.71 -1.39
CA ILE A 48 -1.06 2.25 0.00
C ILE A 48 -0.01 3.09 0.73
N THR A 49 1.19 3.21 0.14
CA THR A 49 2.28 4.00 0.74
C THR A 49 1.86 5.46 0.94
N LYS A 50 1.19 6.05 -0.06
CA LYS A 50 0.71 7.43 0.01
C LYS A 50 -0.27 7.65 1.16
N ARG A 51 -1.27 6.78 1.32
CA ARG A 51 -2.25 6.86 2.42
C ARG A 51 -1.59 6.71 3.78
N LEU A 52 -0.67 5.74 3.91
CA LEU A 52 0.07 5.53 5.16
C LEU A 52 0.93 6.74 5.55
N VAL A 53 1.64 7.33 4.58
CA VAL A 53 2.43 8.55 4.82
C VAL A 53 1.52 9.71 5.19
N GLN A 54 0.41 9.91 4.48
CA GLN A 54 -0.56 10.96 4.81
C GLN A 54 -1.13 10.80 6.23
N MET A 55 -1.49 9.58 6.64
CA MET A 55 -1.96 9.29 8.00
C MET A 55 -0.87 9.59 9.04
N ALA A 56 0.38 9.23 8.76
CA ALA A 56 1.51 9.52 9.63
C ALA A 56 1.77 11.03 9.72
N GLU A 57 1.73 11.75 8.61
CA GLU A 57 1.86 13.21 8.56
C GLU A 57 0.76 13.91 9.36
N GLN A 58 -0.48 13.42 9.32
CA GLN A 58 -1.58 13.96 10.15
C GLN A 58 -1.35 13.73 11.65
N GLN A 59 -0.83 12.56 12.03
CA GLN A 59 -0.51 12.24 13.43
C GLN A 59 0.70 13.04 13.94
N LEU A 60 1.72 13.22 13.09
CA LEU A 60 2.94 13.96 13.42
C LEU A 60 2.75 15.49 13.32
N GLY A 61 1.89 15.98 12.44
CA GLY A 61 1.54 17.39 12.30
C GLY A 61 0.76 17.94 13.51
N GLY A 62 0.01 17.08 14.20
CA GLY A 62 -0.56 17.41 15.52
C GLY A 62 0.46 17.43 16.67
N TYR A 63 1.70 16.98 16.41
CA TYR A 63 2.83 16.98 17.34
C TYR A 63 3.75 18.21 17.18
N GLN A 64 3.29 19.25 16.49
CA GLN A 64 3.96 20.54 16.50
C GLN A 64 3.67 21.25 17.82
N LYS A 65 4.72 21.40 18.62
CA LYS A 65 4.78 22.18 19.85
C LYS A 65 4.45 23.65 19.61
#